data_AF-A0A2S8FQS1-F1
#
_entry.id   AF-A0A2S8FQS1-F1
#
_cell.length_a   1.000
_cell.length_b   1.000
_cell.length_c   1.000
_cell.angle_alpha   90.00
_cell.angle_beta   90.00
_cell.angle_gamma   90.00
#
_symmetry.space_group_name_H-M   'P 1'
#
loop_
_entity.id
_entity.type
_entity.pdbx_description
1 polymer ?
#
loop_
_entity_poly.entity_id
_entity_poly.type
_entity_poly.pdbx_seq_one_letter_code
_entity_poly.pdbx_strand_id
1 'polypeptide(L)'
;MEINPFQSPESRSQPESSSTRERSSALFSVRVAIGLLLPAGLFNFFAFDRFVLRDDMPVGLLFAVRIFDIAAILLIGIVCWFLTVPVLEGVGRFIRHFVGRRASVDAWNDALYRSLKPMGYVAVPGAILWVIWIVGFYFVQGNFFFLSVAVGIPAHLLAAALYIPLFVRWFLLARTTPAKLRDEATT
;
A
#
# COMPACT_ATOMS: atom_id res chain seq x y z
N MET A 1 -38.21 18.22 35.01
CA MET A 1 -37.66 17.62 33.79
C MET A 1 -38.20 16.20 33.73
N GLU A 2 -39.07 15.94 32.77
CA GLU A 2 -39.74 14.65 32.61
C GLU A 2 -38.81 13.73 31.78
N ILE A 3 -38.39 12.62 32.38
CA ILE A 3 -37.50 11.64 31.73
C ILE A 3 -38.39 10.77 30.84
N ASN A 4 -38.19 10.83 29.52
CA ASN A 4 -38.96 10.04 28.56
C ASN A 4 -38.64 8.54 28.74
N PRO A 5 -39.62 7.69 29.14
CA PRO A 5 -39.40 6.26 29.37
C PRO A 5 -39.16 5.45 28.08
N PHE A 6 -39.36 6.06 26.90
CA PHE A 6 -39.07 5.48 25.59
C PHE A 6 -37.81 6.05 24.94
N GLN A 7 -36.99 6.81 25.70
CA GLN A 7 -35.68 7.20 25.20
C GLN A 7 -34.87 5.92 25.00
N SER A 8 -34.70 5.51 23.74
CA SER A 8 -33.74 4.49 23.34
C SER A 8 -32.46 4.80 24.11
N PRO A 9 -31.80 3.81 24.76
CA PRO A 9 -30.51 4.06 25.38
C PRO A 9 -29.72 4.81 24.33
N GLU A 10 -29.36 6.06 24.63
CA GLU A 10 -28.51 6.82 23.73
C GLU A 10 -27.41 5.85 23.42
N SER A 11 -27.33 5.42 22.16
CA SER A 11 -26.21 4.65 21.68
C SER A 11 -25.08 5.64 21.91
N ARG A 12 -24.47 5.59 23.11
CA ARG A 12 -23.21 6.19 23.42
C ARG A 12 -22.38 5.64 22.30
N SER A 13 -22.21 6.45 21.27
CA SER A 13 -21.27 6.24 20.21
C SER A 13 -20.00 6.09 20.99
N GLN A 14 -19.61 4.83 21.24
CA GLN A 14 -18.35 4.55 21.86
C GLN A 14 -17.37 5.34 20.99
N PRO A 15 -16.63 6.30 21.56
CA PRO A 15 -15.73 7.09 20.76
C PRO A 15 -14.86 6.09 20.00
N GLU A 16 -14.96 6.10 18.66
CA GLU A 16 -14.22 5.16 17.82
C GLU A 16 -12.79 5.12 18.35
N SER A 17 -12.32 3.93 18.72
CA SER A 17 -10.96 3.79 19.21
C SER A 17 -10.03 4.41 18.18
N SER A 18 -9.07 5.23 18.62
CA SER A 18 -8.16 5.95 17.72
C SER A 18 -7.54 5.04 16.64
N SER A 19 -7.28 3.77 16.99
CA SER A 19 -6.79 2.73 16.07
C SER A 19 -7.72 2.42 14.90
N THR A 20 -9.05 2.42 15.12
CA THR A 20 -10.04 2.16 14.06
C THR A 20 -10.03 3.28 13.01
N ARG A 21 -9.95 4.53 13.47
CA ARG A 21 -9.88 5.71 12.61
C ARG A 21 -8.58 5.75 11.81
N GLU A 22 -7.45 5.45 12.45
CA GLU A 22 -6.14 5.36 11.81
C GLU A 22 -6.13 4.29 10.72
N ARG A 23 -6.68 3.11 11.01
CA ARG A 23 -6.82 2.01 10.04
C ARG A 23 -7.66 2.40 8.83
N SER A 24 -8.81 3.06 9.05
CA SER A 24 -9.69 3.51 7.98
C SER A 24 -8.99 4.52 7.05
N SER A 25 -8.26 5.48 7.63
CA SER A 25 -7.47 6.45 6.87
C SER A 25 -6.36 5.79 6.06
N ALA A 26 -5.64 4.81 6.64
CA ALA A 26 -4.63 4.04 5.92
C ALA A 26 -5.24 3.23 4.77
N LEU A 27 -6.37 2.55 5.00
CA LEU A 27 -7.10 1.81 3.96
C LEU A 27 -7.51 2.71 2.80
N PHE A 28 -8.04 3.89 3.09
CA PHE A 28 -8.40 4.87 2.08
C PHE A 28 -7.17 5.29 1.25
N SER A 29 -6.05 5.61 1.91
CA SER A 29 -4.82 6.02 1.22
C SER A 29 -4.26 4.91 0.31
N VAL A 30 -4.26 3.66 0.78
CA VAL A 30 -3.87 2.49 -0.02
C VAL A 30 -4.78 2.32 -1.23
N ARG A 31 -6.09 2.48 -1.08
CA ARG A 31 -7.06 2.39 -2.19
C ARG A 31 -6.85 3.50 -3.21
N VAL A 32 -6.59 4.72 -2.76
CA VAL A 32 -6.22 5.83 -3.66
C VAL A 32 -4.94 5.49 -4.43
N ALA A 33 -3.92 4.96 -3.75
CA ALA A 33 -2.68 4.54 -4.40
C ALA A 33 -2.91 3.46 -5.47
N ILE A 34 -3.70 2.43 -5.17
CA ILE A 34 -4.07 1.40 -6.14
C ILE A 34 -4.86 2.01 -7.30
N GLY A 35 -5.82 2.88 -7.03
CA GLY A 35 -6.62 3.57 -8.05
C GLY A 35 -5.79 4.46 -8.98
N LEU A 36 -4.66 5.01 -8.51
CA LEU A 36 -3.74 5.78 -9.34
C LEU A 36 -2.78 4.91 -10.14
N LEU A 37 -2.28 3.82 -9.56
CA LEU A 37 -1.32 2.93 -10.20
C LEU A 37 -1.98 1.97 -11.20
N LEU A 38 -3.25 1.60 -11.00
CA LEU A 38 -3.96 0.68 -11.87
C LEU A 38 -4.12 1.20 -13.31
N PRO A 39 -4.53 2.47 -13.56
CA PRO A 39 -4.53 3.04 -14.91
C PRO A 39 -3.15 3.01 -15.58
N ALA A 40 -2.08 3.26 -14.82
CA ALA A 40 -0.72 3.18 -15.33
C ALA A 40 -0.34 1.72 -15.72
N GLY A 41 -0.79 0.74 -14.92
CA GLY A 41 -0.67 -0.68 -15.24
C GLY A 41 -1.46 -1.09 -16.50
N LEU A 42 -2.70 -0.60 -16.64
CA LEU A 42 -3.51 -0.82 -17.85
C LEU A 42 -2.85 -0.20 -19.08
N PHE A 43 -2.28 1.00 -18.96
CA PHE A 43 -1.54 1.62 -20.05
C PHE A 43 -0.32 0.79 -20.47
N ASN A 44 0.40 0.20 -19.52
CA ASN A 44 1.49 -0.73 -19.81
C ASN A 44 0.99 -1.97 -20.58
N PHE A 45 -0.14 -2.55 -20.16
CA PHE A 45 -0.75 -3.67 -20.86
C PHE A 45 -1.09 -3.32 -22.32
N PHE A 46 -1.74 -2.17 -22.55
CA PHE A 46 -2.07 -1.73 -23.92
C PHE A 46 -0.81 -1.47 -24.77
N ALA A 47 0.24 -0.92 -24.18
CA ALA A 47 1.51 -0.72 -24.87
C ALA A 47 2.18 -2.07 -25.21
N PHE A 48 2.20 -3.01 -24.26
CA PHE A 48 2.72 -4.36 -24.48
C PHE A 48 1.95 -5.08 -25.60
N ASP A 49 0.62 -5.08 -25.53
CA ASP A 49 -0.24 -5.69 -26.55
C ASP A 49 0.01 -5.10 -27.94
N ARG A 50 0.20 -3.78 -28.03
CA ARG A 50 0.42 -3.09 -29.31
C ARG A 50 1.81 -3.30 -29.91
N PHE A 51 2.85 -3.30 -29.09
CA PHE A 51 4.23 -3.21 -29.56
C PHE A 51 5.02 -4.52 -29.43
N VAL A 52 4.58 -5.45 -28.58
CA VAL A 52 5.27 -6.72 -28.33
C VAL A 52 4.53 -7.90 -28.93
N LEU A 53 3.20 -7.95 -28.75
CA LEU A 53 2.39 -8.95 -29.41
C LEU A 53 2.26 -8.59 -30.89
N ARG A 54 2.77 -9.46 -31.74
CA ARG A 54 2.86 -9.25 -33.20
C ARG A 54 1.84 -10.12 -33.91
N ASP A 55 1.35 -9.64 -35.04
CA ASP A 55 0.36 -10.34 -35.87
C ASP A 55 0.91 -11.62 -36.54
N ASP A 56 2.22 -11.86 -36.49
CA ASP A 56 2.86 -13.09 -36.97
C ASP A 56 2.79 -14.25 -35.97
N MET A 57 2.28 -14.01 -34.75
CA MET A 57 2.09 -15.04 -33.75
C MET A 57 0.82 -15.88 -34.02
N PRO A 58 0.79 -17.17 -33.62
CA PRO A 58 -0.43 -17.97 -33.72
C PRO A 58 -1.60 -17.31 -32.99
N VAL A 59 -2.75 -17.20 -33.65
CA VAL A 59 -3.96 -16.54 -33.11
C VAL A 59 -4.34 -17.10 -31.74
N GLY A 60 -4.26 -18.42 -31.54
CA GLY A 60 -4.55 -19.05 -30.25
C GLY A 60 -3.61 -18.61 -29.13
N LEU A 61 -2.33 -18.36 -29.43
CA LEU A 61 -1.35 -17.87 -28.47
C LEU A 61 -1.64 -16.40 -28.09
N LEU A 62 -1.94 -15.55 -29.08
CA LEU A 62 -2.33 -14.16 -28.85
C LEU A 62 -3.55 -14.05 -27.93
N PHE A 63 -4.60 -14.84 -28.19
CA PHE A 63 -5.78 -14.88 -27.33
C PHE A 63 -5.45 -15.38 -25.92
N ALA A 64 -4.65 -16.44 -25.79
CA ALA A 64 -4.28 -16.98 -24.49
C ALA A 64 -3.50 -15.96 -23.64
N VAL A 65 -2.51 -15.26 -24.23
CA VAL A 65 -1.73 -14.24 -23.53
C VAL A 65 -2.61 -13.06 -23.09
N ARG A 66 -3.47 -12.54 -23.99
CA ARG A 66 -4.38 -11.43 -23.66
C ARG A 66 -5.34 -11.79 -22.52
N ILE A 67 -5.95 -12.97 -22.57
CA ILE A 67 -6.86 -13.44 -21.52
C ILE A 67 -6.11 -13.59 -20.20
N PHE A 68 -4.92 -14.20 -20.24
CA PHE A 68 -4.10 -14.38 -19.05
C PHE A 68 -3.71 -13.05 -18.42
N ASP A 69 -3.22 -12.09 -19.21
CA ASP A 69 -2.79 -10.78 -18.71
C ASP A 69 -3.96 -9.98 -18.12
N ILE A 70 -5.11 -9.94 -18.80
CA ILE A 70 -6.31 -9.27 -18.28
C ILE A 70 -6.77 -9.94 -16.98
N ALA A 71 -6.83 -11.27 -16.94
CA ALA A 71 -7.20 -12.01 -15.74
C ALA A 71 -6.21 -11.76 -14.59
N ALA A 72 -4.91 -11.70 -14.89
CA ALA A 72 -3.87 -11.39 -13.91
C ALA A 72 -4.00 -9.97 -13.36
N ILE A 73 -4.22 -8.96 -14.22
CA ILE A 73 -4.43 -7.56 -13.80
C ILE A 73 -5.66 -7.46 -12.90
N LEU A 74 -6.78 -8.09 -13.26
CA LEU A 74 -7.99 -8.09 -12.45
C LEU A 74 -7.77 -8.78 -11.10
N LEU A 75 -7.14 -9.96 -11.11
CA LEU A 75 -6.86 -10.72 -9.89
C LEU A 75 -5.93 -9.95 -8.95
N ILE A 76 -4.81 -9.41 -9.47
CA ILE A 76 -3.87 -8.60 -8.70
C ILE A 76 -4.58 -7.34 -8.18
N GLY A 77 -5.38 -6.68 -9.01
CA GLY A 77 -6.16 -5.51 -8.61
C GLY A 77 -7.09 -5.81 -7.42
N ILE A 78 -7.87 -6.89 -7.50
CA ILE A 78 -8.78 -7.34 -6.42
C ILE A 78 -7.98 -7.71 -5.17
N VAL A 79 -6.94 -8.53 -5.31
CA VAL A 79 -6.08 -8.96 -4.19
C VAL A 79 -5.46 -7.76 -3.50
N CYS A 80 -4.87 -6.83 -4.25
CA CYS A 80 -4.30 -5.61 -3.68
C CYS A 80 -5.39 -4.75 -3.01
N TRP A 81 -6.58 -4.64 -3.59
CA TRP A 81 -7.65 -3.80 -3.05
C TRP A 81 -8.16 -4.28 -1.69
N PHE A 82 -8.30 -5.59 -1.51
CA PHE A 82 -8.88 -6.17 -0.29
C PHE A 82 -7.83 -6.67 0.71
N LEU A 83 -6.71 -7.21 0.24
CA LEU A 83 -5.76 -7.95 1.07
C LEU A 83 -4.49 -7.17 1.43
N THR A 84 -4.18 -6.04 0.79
CA THR A 84 -2.94 -5.29 1.09
C THR A 84 -2.80 -4.98 2.58
N VAL A 85 -3.78 -4.30 3.19
CA VAL A 85 -3.69 -3.93 4.60
C VAL A 85 -3.73 -5.15 5.53
N PRO A 86 -4.67 -6.11 5.40
CA PRO A 86 -4.66 -7.33 6.20
C PRO A 86 -3.34 -8.13 6.13
N VAL A 87 -2.74 -8.25 4.93
CA VAL A 87 -1.47 -8.93 4.75
C VAL A 87 -0.35 -8.17 5.45
N LEU A 88 -0.28 -6.84 5.30
CA LEU A 88 0.72 -6.02 5.99
C LEU A 88 0.56 -6.07 7.52
N GLU A 89 -0.66 -6.09 8.04
CA GLU A 89 -0.92 -6.32 9.46
C GLU A 89 -0.40 -7.71 9.89
N GLY A 90 -0.66 -8.75 9.10
CA GLY A 90 -0.19 -10.11 9.37
C GLY A 90 1.34 -10.21 9.40
N VAL A 91 2.00 -9.67 8.37
CA VAL A 91 3.47 -9.59 8.29
C VAL A 91 4.02 -8.75 9.45
N GLY A 92 3.40 -7.61 9.76
CA GLY A 92 3.79 -6.77 10.89
C GLY A 92 3.71 -7.52 12.22
N ARG A 93 2.62 -8.26 12.48
CA ARG A 93 2.47 -9.10 13.68
C ARG A 93 3.50 -10.22 13.73
N PHE A 94 3.80 -10.85 12.59
CA PHE A 94 4.86 -11.86 12.49
C PHE A 94 6.22 -11.25 12.86
N ILE A 95 6.61 -10.12 12.28
CA ILE A 95 7.85 -9.42 12.63
C ILE A 95 7.86 -9.06 14.11
N ARG A 96 6.77 -8.49 14.65
CA ARG A 96 6.65 -8.17 16.08
C ARG A 96 6.92 -9.38 16.96
N HIS A 97 6.44 -10.55 16.56
CA HIS A 97 6.66 -11.79 17.30
C HIS A 97 8.14 -12.13 17.49
N PHE A 98 9.01 -11.77 16.54
CA PHE A 98 10.45 -12.05 16.65
C PHE A 98 11.23 -10.90 17.30
N VAL A 99 10.98 -9.66 16.89
CA VAL A 99 11.86 -8.53 17.27
C VAL A 99 11.21 -7.53 18.23
N GLY A 100 9.88 -7.54 18.36
CA GLY A 100 9.12 -6.47 19.00
C GLY A 100 8.15 -6.94 20.09
N ARG A 101 8.40 -8.10 20.72
CA ARG A 101 7.46 -8.74 21.68
C ARG A 101 7.01 -7.83 22.83
N ARG A 102 7.83 -6.83 23.18
CA ARG A 102 7.57 -5.86 24.26
C ARG A 102 6.54 -4.79 23.90
N ALA A 103 6.36 -4.50 22.61
CA ALA A 103 5.37 -3.54 22.14
C ALA A 103 3.98 -4.18 22.05
N SER A 104 2.94 -3.41 22.37
CA SER A 104 1.56 -3.87 22.19
C SER A 104 1.24 -4.07 20.71
N VAL A 105 0.27 -4.95 20.42
CA VAL A 105 -0.23 -5.17 19.06
C VAL A 105 -0.71 -3.87 18.44
N ASP A 106 -1.45 -3.08 19.24
CA ASP A 106 -2.11 -1.87 18.78
C ASP A 106 -1.09 -0.80 18.41
N ALA A 107 -0.07 -0.55 19.25
CA ALA A 107 1.00 0.39 18.93
C ALA A 107 1.79 0.00 17.67
N TRP A 108 1.99 -1.30 17.47
CA TRP A 108 2.68 -1.83 16.30
C TRP A 108 1.89 -1.62 15.00
N ASN A 109 0.58 -1.85 15.04
CA ASN A 109 -0.33 -1.62 13.92
C ASN A 109 -0.54 -0.12 13.68
N ASP A 110 -0.61 0.70 14.72
CA ASP A 110 -0.73 2.17 14.59
C ASP A 110 0.47 2.75 13.83
N ALA A 111 1.68 2.26 14.12
CA ALA A 111 2.88 2.63 13.37
C ALA A 111 2.78 2.26 11.88
N LEU A 112 2.21 1.09 11.56
CA LEU A 112 1.92 0.68 10.18
C LEU A 112 0.94 1.64 9.50
N TYR A 113 -0.21 1.90 10.12
CA TYR A 113 -1.24 2.75 9.54
C TYR A 113 -0.74 4.17 9.28
N ARG A 114 -0.01 4.76 10.23
CA ARG A 114 0.61 6.08 10.06
C ARG A 114 1.64 6.12 8.94
N SER A 115 2.31 5.00 8.64
CA SER A 115 3.28 4.92 7.53
C SER A 115 2.60 4.68 6.18
N LEU A 116 1.38 4.13 6.17
CA LEU A 116 0.58 3.94 4.95
C LEU A 116 -0.20 5.20 4.54
N LYS A 117 -0.48 6.13 5.46
CA LYS A 117 -1.15 7.41 5.15
C LYS A 117 -0.55 8.18 3.95
N PRO A 118 0.78 8.33 3.79
CA PRO A 118 1.35 9.02 2.63
C PRO A 118 1.26 8.24 1.31
N MET A 119 0.83 6.98 1.31
CA MET A 119 0.88 6.11 0.13
C MET A 119 0.13 6.69 -1.07
N GLY A 120 -1.05 7.29 -0.87
CA GLY A 120 -1.79 7.97 -1.93
C GLY A 120 -1.00 9.12 -2.57
N TYR A 121 -0.27 9.92 -1.79
CA TYR A 121 0.58 10.99 -2.32
C TYR A 121 1.81 10.45 -3.04
N VAL A 122 2.42 9.41 -2.50
CA VAL A 122 3.59 8.73 -3.08
C VAL A 122 3.21 8.00 -4.39
N ALA A 123 1.97 7.54 -4.53
CA ALA A 123 1.50 6.89 -5.76
C ALA A 123 1.45 7.84 -6.96
N VAL A 124 1.31 9.15 -6.76
CA VAL A 124 1.29 10.15 -7.85
C VAL A 124 2.62 10.18 -8.62
N PRO A 125 3.78 10.49 -7.99
CA PRO A 125 5.07 10.41 -8.69
C PRO A 125 5.39 8.98 -9.14
N GLY A 126 4.91 7.95 -8.44
CA GLY A 126 5.06 6.55 -8.88
C GLY A 126 4.36 6.28 -10.22
N ALA A 127 3.12 6.74 -10.37
CA ALA A 127 2.37 6.64 -11.62
C ALA A 127 3.04 7.45 -12.74
N ILE A 128 3.55 8.64 -12.45
CA ILE A 128 4.30 9.47 -13.42
C ILE A 128 5.54 8.73 -13.91
N LEU A 129 6.36 8.22 -12.98
CA LEU A 129 7.55 7.43 -13.31
C LEU A 129 7.20 6.22 -14.17
N TRP A 130 6.10 5.54 -13.85
CA TRP A 130 5.62 4.41 -14.65
C TRP A 130 5.19 4.81 -16.06
N VAL A 131 4.50 5.94 -16.22
CA VAL A 131 4.15 6.48 -17.55
C VAL A 131 5.40 6.85 -18.35
N ILE A 132 6.39 7.49 -17.71
CA ILE A 132 7.68 7.81 -18.35
C ILE A 132 8.36 6.52 -18.83
N TRP A 133 8.34 5.47 -18.02
CA TRP A 133 8.86 4.15 -18.42
C TRP A 133 8.16 3.61 -19.65
N ILE A 134 6.82 3.56 -19.65
CA ILE A 134 6.03 3.01 -20.77
C ILE A 134 6.29 3.81 -22.05
N VAL A 135 6.23 5.14 -21.98
CA VAL A 135 6.47 6.01 -23.13
C VAL A 135 7.90 5.86 -23.63
N GLY A 136 8.87 5.92 -22.73
CA GLY A 136 10.29 5.79 -23.05
C GLY A 136 10.60 4.45 -23.71
N PHE A 137 10.08 3.36 -23.15
CA PHE A 137 10.40 2.01 -23.60
C PHE A 137 9.67 1.63 -24.90
N TYR A 138 8.34 1.78 -24.96
CA TYR A 138 7.56 1.29 -26.09
C TYR A 138 7.47 2.29 -27.26
N PHE A 139 7.32 3.59 -26.97
CA PHE A 139 7.03 4.60 -27.99
C PHE A 139 8.29 5.29 -28.50
N VAL A 140 9.22 5.61 -27.60
CA VAL A 140 10.48 6.28 -27.95
C VAL A 140 11.60 5.27 -28.26
N GLN A 141 11.42 4.00 -27.88
CA GLN A 141 12.45 2.94 -28.02
C GLN A 141 13.77 3.34 -27.35
N GLY A 142 13.67 3.99 -26.19
CA GLY A 142 14.82 4.42 -25.42
C GLY A 142 15.67 3.25 -24.96
N ASN A 143 16.97 3.50 -24.78
CA ASN A 143 17.89 2.49 -24.28
C ASN A 143 17.45 1.97 -22.91
N PHE A 144 17.30 0.64 -22.81
CA PHE A 144 16.81 -0.03 -21.59
C PHE A 144 17.63 0.31 -20.35
N PHE A 145 18.96 0.32 -20.46
CA PHE A 145 19.83 0.63 -19.32
C PHE A 145 19.62 2.06 -18.83
N PHE A 146 19.58 3.02 -19.75
CA PHE A 146 19.32 4.42 -19.41
C PHE A 146 17.96 4.61 -18.75
N LEU A 147 16.89 4.04 -19.30
CA LEU A 147 15.55 4.11 -18.71
C LEU A 147 15.50 3.45 -17.33
N SER A 148 16.19 2.32 -17.16
CA SER A 148 16.25 1.60 -15.87
C SER A 148 16.91 2.42 -14.79
N VAL A 149 17.97 3.16 -15.12
CA VAL A 149 18.61 4.08 -14.18
C VAL A 149 17.71 5.28 -13.91
N ALA A 150 17.21 5.94 -14.96
CA ALA A 150 16.47 7.19 -14.85
C ALA A 150 15.11 7.04 -14.16
N VAL A 151 14.44 5.90 -14.33
CA VAL A 151 13.12 5.63 -13.71
C VAL A 151 13.24 4.70 -12.51
N GLY A 152 14.05 3.64 -12.61
CA GLY A 152 14.16 2.61 -11.58
C GLY A 152 14.76 3.14 -10.28
N ILE A 153 15.81 3.95 -10.33
CA ILE A 153 16.40 4.53 -9.10
C ILE A 153 15.37 5.41 -8.36
N PRO A 154 14.72 6.40 -9.00
CA PRO A 154 13.66 7.17 -8.35
C PRO A 154 12.51 6.31 -7.83
N ALA A 155 12.08 5.27 -8.56
CA ALA A 155 11.01 4.38 -8.11
C ALA A 155 11.39 3.62 -6.83
N HIS A 156 12.63 3.13 -6.73
CA HIS A 156 13.14 2.48 -5.52
C HIS A 156 13.24 3.46 -4.34
N LEU A 157 13.73 4.68 -4.58
CA LEU A 157 13.78 5.72 -3.53
C LEU A 157 12.37 6.09 -3.04
N LEU A 158 11.41 6.14 -3.95
CA LEU A 158 10.01 6.43 -3.65
C LEU A 158 9.37 5.31 -2.80
N ALA A 159 9.66 4.05 -3.12
CA ALA A 159 9.26 2.93 -2.28
C ALA A 159 9.94 2.98 -0.90
N ALA A 160 11.23 3.33 -0.87
CA ALA A 160 12.01 3.47 0.36
C ALA A 160 11.44 4.54 1.30
N ALA A 161 10.90 5.63 0.74
CA ALA A 161 10.21 6.66 1.51
C ALA A 161 8.99 6.14 2.29
N LEU A 162 8.40 4.99 1.90
CA LEU A 162 7.31 4.34 2.63
C LEU A 162 7.80 3.32 3.66
N TYR A 163 8.70 2.42 3.26
CA TYR A 163 9.10 1.32 4.15
C TYR A 163 10.17 1.70 5.18
N ILE A 164 11.07 2.65 4.88
CA ILE A 164 12.10 3.07 5.85
C ILE A 164 11.47 3.69 7.11
N PRO A 165 10.55 4.67 7.01
CA PRO A 165 9.91 5.23 8.20
C PRO A 165 9.15 4.19 9.02
N LEU A 166 8.54 3.20 8.35
CA LEU A 166 7.89 2.07 9.03
C LEU A 166 8.88 1.25 9.86
N PHE A 167 9.99 0.81 9.25
CA PHE A 167 10.99 0.03 9.95
C PHE A 167 11.65 0.81 11.09
N VAL A 168 11.91 2.10 10.90
CA VAL A 168 12.44 2.97 11.97
C VAL A 168 11.45 3.04 13.14
N ARG A 169 10.16 3.25 12.88
CA ARG A 169 9.13 3.29 13.94
C ARG A 169 9.03 1.96 14.69
N TRP A 170 9.01 0.84 13.97
CA TRP A 170 9.00 -0.49 14.58
C TRP A 170 10.27 -0.78 15.38
N PHE A 171 11.44 -0.36 14.89
CA PHE A 171 12.69 -0.48 15.62
C PHE A 171 12.68 0.31 16.93
N LEU A 172 12.19 1.55 16.90
CA LEU A 172 12.05 2.38 18.11
C LEU A 172 11.08 1.74 19.10
N LEU A 173 9.91 1.27 18.63
CA LEU A 173 8.93 0.57 19.47
C LEU A 173 9.48 -0.70 20.10
N ALA A 174 10.30 -1.47 19.37
CA ALA A 174 10.94 -2.66 19.88
C ALA A 174 11.96 -2.36 21.00
N ARG A 175 12.54 -1.15 21.00
CA ARG A 175 13.55 -0.72 21.97
C ARG A 175 13.00 0.06 23.16
N THR A 176 11.79 0.62 23.09
CA THR A 176 11.17 1.27 24.26
C THR A 176 10.82 0.24 25.34
N THR A 177 11.59 0.26 26.43
CA THR A 177 11.37 -0.57 27.62
C THR A 177 10.11 -0.11 28.37
N PRO A 178 9.24 -1.01 28.84
CA PRO A 178 8.07 -0.65 29.65
C PRO A 178 8.39 0.04 31.00
N ALA A 179 9.66 0.07 31.41
CA ALA A 179 10.10 0.72 32.65
C ALA A 179 9.86 2.25 32.66
N LYS A 180 9.98 2.94 31.52
CA LYS A 180 9.75 4.40 31.46
C LYS A 180 8.30 4.82 31.67
N LEU A 181 7.33 3.93 31.46
CA LEU A 181 5.90 4.20 31.69
C LEU A 181 5.48 4.02 33.16
N ARG A 182 6.31 3.37 33.98
CA ARG A 182 6.04 3.20 35.41
C ARG A 182 6.45 4.44 36.21
N ASP A 183 7.55 5.08 35.83
CA ASP A 183 8.09 6.24 36.54
C ASP A 183 7.30 7.53 36.26
N GLU A 184 6.76 7.71 35.04
CA GLU A 184 5.92 8.86 34.68
C GLU A 184 4.48 8.79 35.23
N ALA A 185 4.02 7.62 35.71
CA ALA A 185 2.71 7.46 36.34
C ALA A 185 2.74 7.66 37.88
N THR A 186 3.94 7.87 38.45
CA THR A 186 4.18 8.05 39.89
C THR A 186 4.70 9.44 40.27
N THR A 187 4.79 10.37 39.32
CA THR A 187 5.12 11.79 39.54
C THR A 187 4.01 12.67 38.99
#